data_AF-A0A2S9GHH5-F1
#
_entry.id   AF-A0A2S9GHH5-F1
#
_cell.length_a   1.000
_cell.length_b   1.000
_cell.length_c   1.000
_cell.angle_alpha   90.00
_cell.angle_beta   90.00
_cell.angle_gamma   90.00
#
_symmetry.space_group_name_H-M   'P 1'
#
loop_
_entity.id
_entity.type
_entity.pdbx_description
1 polymer ?
#
loop_
_entity_poly.entity_id
_entity_poly.type
_entity_poly.pdbx_seq_one_letter_code
_entity_poly.pdbx_strand_id
1 'polypeptide(L)'
;TETSSTIAVLTPDDHRAALAASDDTAMRRLGSVGQPVPGIEVGIRADDGTVLGAGEPGELYVRGEQVSGRYTDIGSVLDAHGWFP
;
A
#
# COMPACT_ATOMS: atom_id res chain seq x y z
N THR A 1 17.15 13.79 3.01
CA THR A 1 17.04 13.09 1.71
C THR A 1 15.61 12.61 1.62
N GLU A 2 14.76 13.32 0.88
CA GLU A 2 13.37 12.94 0.66
C GLU A 2 13.31 12.11 -0.62
N THR A 3 13.37 10.79 -0.48
CA THR A 3 13.05 9.89 -1.59
C THR A 3 11.53 9.78 -1.59
N SER A 4 10.87 10.33 -2.61
CA SER A 4 9.45 10.09 -2.82
C SER A 4 9.28 8.62 -3.21
N SER A 5 9.04 7.75 -2.22
CA SER A 5 8.87 6.31 -2.43
C SER A 5 7.41 6.04 -2.76
N THR A 6 7.09 6.05 -4.05
CA THR A 6 5.77 5.59 -4.52
C THR A 6 5.64 4.08 -4.26
N ILE A 7 4.76 3.68 -3.34
CA ILE A 7 4.55 2.28 -2.96
C ILE A 7 3.38 1.62 -3.70
N ALA A 8 2.46 2.42 -4.25
CA ALA A 8 1.32 1.95 -5.04
C ALA A 8 1.01 2.93 -6.18
N VAL A 9 0.52 2.41 -7.30
CA VAL A 9 0.17 3.19 -8.49
C VAL A 9 -1.11 2.66 -9.12
N LEU A 10 -2.01 3.58 -9.48
CA LEU A 10 -3.10 3.32 -10.42
C LEU A 10 -2.62 3.69 -11.82
N THR A 11 -2.49 2.71 -12.71
CA THR A 11 -1.87 2.94 -14.01
C THR A 11 -2.84 3.63 -14.97
N PRO A 12 -2.35 4.30 -16.04
CA PRO A 12 -3.22 4.84 -17.08
C PRO A 12 -4.13 3.79 -17.74
N ASP A 13 -3.68 2.53 -17.82
CA ASP A 13 -4.51 1.43 -18.29
C ASP A 13 -5.64 1.10 -17.32
N ASP A 14 -5.37 1.13 -16.01
CA ASP A 14 -6.42 0.95 -14.99
C ASP A 14 -7.46 2.05 -15.06
N HIS A 15 -7.05 3.30 -15.30
CA HIS A 15 -7.97 4.42 -15.52
C HIS A 15 -8.86 4.20 -16.74
N ARG A 16 -8.27 3.78 -17.88
CA ARG A 16 -9.03 3.49 -19.10
C ARG A 16 -10.00 2.33 -18.89
N ALA A 17 -9.55 1.26 -18.22
CA ALA A 17 -10.39 0.11 -17.92
C ALA A 17 -11.56 0.48 -17.01
N ALA A 18 -11.34 1.31 -15.99
CA ALA A 18 -12.39 1.79 -15.10
C ALA A 18 -13.44 2.65 -15.81
N LEU A 19 -13.01 3.56 -16.71
CA LEU A 19 -13.91 4.42 -17.48
C LEU A 19 -14.72 3.65 -18.54
N ALA A 20 -14.15 2.57 -19.10
CA ALA A 20 -14.82 1.73 -20.08
C ALA A 20 -15.77 0.71 -19.45
N ALA A 21 -15.64 0.46 -18.14
CA ALA A 21 -16.42 -0.54 -17.45
C ALA A 21 -17.83 -0.02 -17.11
N SER A 22 -18.81 -0.91 -17.19
CA SER A 22 -20.22 -0.62 -16.85
C SER A 22 -20.60 -1.03 -15.42
N ASP A 23 -19.64 -1.51 -14.64
CA ASP A 23 -19.82 -1.97 -13.25
C ASP A 23 -19.22 -0.96 -12.26
N ASP A 24 -19.97 -0.66 -11.20
CA ASP A 24 -19.59 0.19 -10.08
C ASP A 24 -18.27 -0.22 -9.43
N THR A 25 -17.95 -1.52 -9.43
CA THR A 25 -16.68 -2.03 -8.85
C THR A 25 -15.46 -1.46 -9.58
N ALA A 26 -15.55 -1.26 -10.89
CA ALA A 26 -14.45 -0.70 -11.67
C ALA A 26 -14.33 0.82 -11.46
N MET A 27 -15.46 1.52 -11.32
CA MET A 27 -15.49 2.95 -11.00
C MET A 27 -14.88 3.25 -9.63
N ARG A 28 -15.08 2.38 -8.63
CA ARG A 28 -14.44 2.52 -7.32
C ARG A 28 -12.91 2.53 -7.38
N ARG A 29 -12.29 1.91 -8.39
CA ARG A 29 -10.82 1.90 -8.55
C ARG A 29 -10.24 3.28 -8.77
N LEU A 30 -10.99 4.19 -9.40
CA LEU A 30 -10.55 5.57 -9.66
C LEU A 30 -10.33 6.39 -8.36
N GLY A 31 -10.96 5.99 -7.25
CA GLY A 31 -10.73 6.59 -5.94
C GLY A 31 -9.63 5.92 -5.13
N SER A 32 -8.96 4.90 -5.67
CA SER A 32 -7.93 4.15 -4.96
C SER A 32 -6.52 4.68 -5.25
N VAL A 33 -5.56 4.30 -4.41
CA VAL A 33 -4.12 4.53 -4.65
C VAL A 33 -3.51 3.54 -5.68
N GLY A 34 -4.32 2.62 -6.20
CA GLY A 34 -3.92 1.59 -7.15
C GLY A 34 -3.30 0.35 -6.51
N GLN A 35 -2.41 -0.30 -7.24
CA GLN A 35 -1.79 -1.56 -6.82
C GLN A 35 -0.37 -1.33 -6.30
N PRO A 36 0.10 -2.14 -5.32
CA PRO A 36 1.49 -2.13 -4.89
C PRO A 36 2.44 -2.29 -6.08
N VAL A 37 3.50 -1.48 -6.10
CA VAL A 37 4.54 -1.63 -7.13
C VAL A 37 5.29 -2.95 -6.94
N PRO A 38 5.89 -3.54 -8.00
CA PRO A 38 6.63 -4.79 -7.88
C PRO A 38 7.69 -4.75 -6.76
N GLY A 39 7.73 -5.79 -5.94
CA GLY A 39 8.65 -5.89 -4.81
C GLY A 39 8.17 -5.21 -3.51
N ILE A 40 6.98 -4.60 -3.52
CA ILE A 40 6.29 -4.13 -2.32
C ILE A 40 5.16 -5.09 -1.93
N GLU A 41 5.15 -5.46 -0.66
CA GLU A 41 4.06 -6.16 0.00
C GLU A 41 3.33 -5.19 0.92
N VAL A 42 2.00 -5.29 0.97
CA VAL A 42 1.14 -4.49 1.84
C VAL A 42 0.22 -5.40 2.64
N GLY A 43 -0.08 -5.01 3.89
CA GLY A 43 -1.05 -5.68 4.75
C GLY A 43 -1.78 -4.65 5.60
N ILE A 44 -3.06 -4.91 5.89
CA ILE A 44 -3.83 -4.07 6.82
C ILE A 44 -3.92 -4.82 8.15
N ARG A 45 -3.67 -4.13 9.27
CA ARG A 45 -3.74 -4.74 10.60
C ARG A 45 -4.63 -3.92 11.54
N ALA A 46 -5.29 -4.61 12.46
CA ALA A 46 -5.95 -3.98 13.60
C ALA A 46 -4.94 -3.58 14.67
N ASP A 47 -5.39 -2.80 15.66
CA ASP A 47 -4.57 -2.31 16.78
C ASP A 47 -3.93 -3.46 17.61
N ASP A 48 -4.52 -4.65 17.58
CA ASP A 48 -4.01 -5.85 18.26
C ASP A 48 -3.00 -6.65 17.42
N GLY A 49 -2.68 -6.18 16.22
CA GLY A 49 -1.77 -6.82 15.26
C GLY A 49 -2.43 -7.86 14.35
N THR A 50 -3.73 -8.12 14.47
CA THR A 50 -4.46 -9.06 13.62
C THR A 50 -4.48 -8.56 12.17
N VAL A 51 -4.16 -9.44 11.21
CA VAL A 51 -4.26 -9.13 9.78
C VAL A 51 -5.73 -9.10 9.36
N LEU A 52 -6.16 -7.98 8.79
CA LEU A 52 -7.54 -7.72 8.37
C LEU A 52 -7.78 -8.11 6.91
N GLY A 53 -9.04 -8.41 6.59
CA GLY A 53 -9.51 -8.78 5.27
C GLY A 53 -9.86 -7.58 4.37
N ALA A 54 -10.32 -7.87 3.15
CA ALA A 54 -10.74 -6.84 2.21
C ALA A 54 -11.95 -6.06 2.74
N GLY A 55 -11.87 -4.72 2.72
CA GLY A 55 -12.95 -3.83 3.14
C GLY A 55 -12.96 -3.47 4.63
N GLU A 56 -12.03 -4.03 5.41
CA GLU A 56 -11.86 -3.71 6.83
C GLU A 56 -10.79 -2.61 7.01
N PRO A 57 -11.13 -1.47 7.65
CA PRO A 57 -10.16 -0.41 7.90
C PRO A 57 -9.18 -0.79 9.02
N GLY A 58 -7.91 -0.44 8.85
CA GLY A 58 -6.85 -0.65 9.83
C GLY A 58 -5.56 0.09 9.45
N GLU A 59 -4.49 -0.18 10.17
CA GLU A 59 -3.16 0.39 9.94
C GLU A 59 -2.45 -0.31 8.76
N LEU A 60 -1.73 0.46 7.94
CA LEU A 60 -1.09 -0.01 6.71
C LEU A 60 0.35 -0.46 6.98
N TYR A 61 0.59 -1.76 6.93
CA TYR A 61 1.93 -2.32 7.03
C TYR A 61 2.52 -2.52 5.64
N VAL A 62 3.75 -2.07 5.42
CA VAL A 62 4.46 -2.17 4.13
C VAL A 62 5.81 -2.85 4.31
N ARG A 63 6.18 -3.75 3.38
CA ARG A 63 7.48 -4.42 3.35
C ARG A 63 8.00 -4.49 1.92
N GLY A 64 9.31 -4.32 1.73
CA GLY A 64 9.95 -4.52 0.44
C GLY A 64 11.37 -3.97 0.43
N GLU A 65 12.13 -4.30 -0.62
CA GLU A 65 13.54 -3.88 -0.74
C GLU A 65 13.72 -2.35 -0.71
N GLN A 66 12.71 -1.62 -1.22
CA GLN A 66 12.68 -0.15 -1.25
C GLN A 66 12.23 0.46 0.09
N VAL A 67 11.71 -0.34 1.03
CA VAL A 67 11.27 0.13 2.35
C VAL A 67 12.48 0.17 3.26
N SER A 68 13.26 1.25 3.17
CA SER A 68 14.26 1.53 4.18
C SER A 68 13.55 1.95 5.45
N GLY A 69 13.39 1.05 6.43
CA GLY A 69 12.78 1.39 7.73
C GLY A 69 13.61 2.35 8.59
N ARG A 70 14.48 3.17 7.99
CA ARG A 70 15.24 4.24 8.63
C ARG A 70 14.63 5.57 8.22
N TYR A 71 13.99 6.23 9.18
CA TYR A 71 13.88 7.68 9.17
C TYR A 71 15.10 8.25 9.89
N THR A 72 15.67 9.33 9.35
CA THR A 72 16.95 9.93 9.82
C THR A 72 16.93 10.32 11.31
N ASP A 73 15.77 10.42 11.95
CA ASP A 73 15.64 10.85 13.36
C ASP A 73 15.05 9.80 14.33
N ILE A 74 14.67 8.60 13.88
CA ILE A 74 13.90 7.64 14.72
C ILE A 74 14.49 6.21 14.76
N GLY A 75 15.59 5.95 14.05
CA GLY A 75 16.18 4.61 13.98
C GLY A 75 15.39 3.63 13.10
N SER A 76 15.66 2.33 13.25
CA SER A 76 14.99 1.27 12.49
C SER A 76 13.61 0.98 13.08
N VAL A 77 12.53 1.28 12.35
CA VAL A 77 11.14 1.05 12.78
C VAL A 77 10.56 -0.27 12.24
N LEU A 78 11.41 -1.13 11.67
CA LEU A 78 10.98 -2.43 11.16
C LEU A 78 10.70 -3.41 12.31
N ASP A 79 9.59 -4.15 12.21
CA ASP A 79 9.31 -5.27 13.11
C ASP A 79 10.25 -6.47 12.85
N ALA A 80 10.12 -7.53 13.67
CA ALA A 80 10.93 -8.75 13.56
C ALA A 80 10.81 -9.49 12.20
N HIS A 81 9.82 -9.13 11.39
CA HIS A 81 9.53 -9.70 10.08
C HIS A 81 9.78 -8.71 8.92
N GLY A 82 10.36 -7.54 9.23
CA GLY A 82 10.72 -6.52 8.25
C GLY A 82 9.57 -5.62 7.81
N TRP A 83 8.45 -5.57 8.54
CA TRP A 83 7.34 -4.66 8.22
C TRP A 83 7.51 -3.29 8.85
N PHE A 84 7.09 -2.27 8.10
CA PHE A 84 6.99 -0.89 8.56
C PHE A 84 5.49 -0.53 8.70
N PRO A 85 5.03 -0.04 9.87
CA PRO A 85 3.66 0.46 10.08
C PRO A 85 3.42 1.84 9.46
#